data_AF-A0A6B2V0T3-F1
#
_entry.id   AF-A0A6B2V0T3-F1
#
_cell.length_a   1.000
_cell.length_b   1.000
_cell.length_c   1.000
_cell.angle_alpha   90.00
_cell.angle_beta   90.00
_cell.angle_gamma   90.00
#
_symmetry.space_group_name_H-M   'P 1'
#
loop_
_entity.id
_entity.type
_entity.pdbx_description
1 polymer ?
#
loop_
_entity_poly.entity_id
_entity_poly.type
_entity_poly.pdbx_seq_one_letter_code
_entity_poly.pdbx_strand_id
1 'polypeptide(L)' 'KVTEREVARVHAATEFRVAFCGFAPGFGYLTGLPERCHVPRRATPRTAVPAGAVALAGPYTGVYPRS' A
#
# COMPACT_ATOMS: atom_id res chain seq x y z
N LYS A 1 -3.38 10.83 15.42
CA LYS A 1 -2.08 10.31 14.92
C LYS A 1 -2.04 8.82 15.22
N VAL A 2 -1.72 7.98 14.24
CA VAL A 2 -1.58 6.51 14.40
C VAL A 2 -0.09 6.19 14.59
N THR A 3 0.25 5.26 15.48
CA THR A 3 1.65 4.85 15.66
C THR A 3 2.10 3.89 14.56
N GLU A 4 3.41 3.78 14.31
CA GLU A 4 3.95 2.86 13.31
C GLU A 4 3.53 1.41 13.56
N ARG A 5 3.63 0.94 14.82
CA ARG A 5 3.19 -0.40 15.22
C ARG A 5 1.71 -0.62 15.00
N GLU A 6 0.89 0.41 15.25
CA GLU A 6 -0.54 0.31 15.04
C GLU A 6 -0.90 0.23 13.56
N VAL A 7 -0.22 0.99 12.69
CA VAL A 7 -0.41 0.87 11.23
C VAL A 7 -0.07 -0.54 10.77
N ALA A 8 1.08 -1.09 11.20
CA ALA A 8 1.47 -2.46 10.84
C ALA A 8 0.45 -3.50 11.32
N ARG A 9 -0.02 -3.39 12.56
CA ARG A 9 -1.04 -4.30 13.13
C ARG A 9 -2.36 -4.21 12.36
N VAL A 10 -2.84 -3.01 12.07
CA VAL A 10 -4.09 -2.80 11.33
C VAL A 10 -3.97 -3.37 9.93
N HIS A 11 -2.89 -3.06 9.22
CA HIS A 11 -2.66 -3.53 7.86
C HIS A 11 -2.60 -5.06 7.80
N ALA A 12 -1.82 -5.70 8.68
CA ALA A 12 -1.69 -7.16 8.73
C ALA A 12 -2.99 -7.90 9.10
N ALA A 13 -3.89 -7.25 9.84
CA ALA A 13 -5.19 -7.81 10.22
C ALA A 13 -6.31 -7.47 9.23
N THR A 14 -6.04 -6.65 8.21
CA THR A 14 -7.07 -6.22 7.25
C THR A 14 -7.18 -7.24 6.13
N GLU A 15 -8.40 -7.72 5.88
CA GLU A 15 -8.69 -8.43 4.64
C GLU A 15 -8.78 -7.42 3.49
N PHE A 16 -8.00 -7.66 2.44
CA PHE A 16 -7.93 -6.77 1.29
C PHE A 16 -8.61 -7.36 0.08
N ARG A 17 -9.21 -6.50 -0.74
CA ARG A 17 -9.72 -6.84 -2.07
C ARG A 17 -8.85 -6.21 -3.14
N VAL A 18 -8.50 -6.99 -4.17
CA VAL A 18 -7.89 -6.45 -5.39
C VAL A 18 -8.95 -5.64 -6.14
N ALA A 19 -8.80 -4.32 -6.17
CA ALA A 19 -9.70 -3.43 -6.89
C ALA A 19 -9.41 -3.43 -8.40
N PHE A 20 -8.12 -3.40 -8.76
CA PHE A 20 -7.66 -3.50 -10.15
C PHE A 20 -6.17 -3.85 -10.23
N CYS A 21 -5.74 -4.26 -11.41
CA CYS A 21 -4.34 -4.49 -11.78
C CYS A 21 -4.00 -3.63 -13.00
N GLY A 22 -2.73 -3.29 -13.23
CA GLY A 22 -2.33 -2.62 -14.48
C GLY A 22 -1.17 -1.63 -14.43
N PHE A 23 -0.59 -1.35 -13.25
CA PHE A 23 0.62 -0.52 -13.16
C PHE A 23 1.86 -1.24 -13.67
N ALA A 24 2.06 -2.46 -13.18
CA ALA A 24 3.10 -3.37 -13.62
C ALA A 24 2.55 -4.80 -13.55
N PRO A 25 3.04 -5.73 -14.38
CA PRO A 25 2.75 -7.16 -14.24
C PRO A 25 2.92 -7.62 -12.79
N GLY A 26 1.86 -8.19 -12.23
CA GLY A 26 1.81 -8.67 -10.84
C GLY A 26 1.51 -7.60 -9.78
N PHE A 27 1.33 -6.32 -10.13
CA PHE A 27 0.97 -5.27 -9.17
C PHE A 27 -0.55 -5.12 -9.09
N GLY A 28 -1.12 -5.46 -7.92
CA GLY A 28 -2.52 -5.24 -7.59
C GLY A 28 -2.71 -4.04 -6.69
N TYR A 29 -3.71 -3.22 -7.00
CA TYR A 29 -4.20 -2.16 -6.12
C TYR A 29 -5.23 -2.74 -5.17
N LEU A 30 -4.95 -2.67 -3.88
CA LEU A 30 -5.74 -3.29 -2.83
C LEU A 30 -6.56 -2.24 -2.07
N THR A 31 -7.84 -2.50 -1.84
CA THR A 31 -8.74 -1.69 -1.00
C THR A 31 -9.19 -2.46 0.24
N GLY A 32 -9.64 -1.71 1.26
CA GLY A 32 -10.02 -2.25 2.58
C GLY A 32 -9.33 -1.55 3.76
N LEU A 33 -8.29 -0.75 3.47
CA LEU A 33 -7.57 0.00 4.50
C LEU A 33 -8.47 1.02 5.20
N PRO A 34 -8.51 1.08 6.55
CA PRO A 34 -9.28 2.09 7.27
C PRO A 34 -8.83 3.52 6.94
N GLU A 35 -9.79 4.45 6.85
CA GLU A 35 -9.55 5.87 6.50
C GLU A 35 -8.49 6.56 7.38
N ARG A 36 -8.44 6.23 8.66
CA ARG A 36 -7.44 6.76 9.60
C ARG A 36 -5.99 6.40 9.24
N CYS A 37 -5.79 5.41 8.36
CA CYS A 37 -4.48 4.98 7.87
C CYS A 37 -4.19 5.47 6.45
N HIS A 38 -5.11 6.23 5.82
CA HIS A 38 -4.89 6.78 4.51
C HIS A 38 -3.83 7.88 4.57
N VAL A 39 -2.85 7.80 3.69
CA VAL A 39 -1.75 8.77 3.59
C VAL A 39 -1.56 9.18 2.15
N PRO A 40 -1.29 10.47 1.85
CA PRO A 40 -1.07 10.90 0.48
C PRO A 40 0.16 10.22 -0.10
N ARG A 41 0.18 10.05 -1.43
CA ARG A 41 1.40 9.65 -2.13
C ARG A 41 2.50 10.68 -1.85
N ARG A 42 3.75 10.24 -1.82
CA ARG A 42 4.90 11.15 -1.83
C ARG A 42 4.79 12.11 -3.02
N ALA A 43 5.06 13.39 -2.77
CA ALA A 43 5.12 14.41 -3.83
C ALA A 43 6.21 14.07 -4.86
N THR A 44 7.39 13.66 -4.38
CA THR A 44 8.49 13.17 -5.23
C THR A 44 8.56 11.63 -5.15
N PRO A 45 8.40 10.92 -6.27
CA PRO A 45 8.52 9.46 -6.30
C PRO A 45 9.94 9.00 -5.99
N ARG A 46 10.10 7.76 -5.51
CA ARG A 46 11.42 7.11 -5.47
C ARG A 46 11.78 6.65 -6.87
N THR A 47 13.06 6.74 -7.23
CA THR A 47 13.60 6.23 -8.51
C THR A 47 13.58 4.71 -8.59
N ALA A 48 13.68 4.03 -7.45
CA ALA A 48 13.52 2.59 -7.32
C ALA A 48 12.80 2.26 -6.01
N VAL A 49 12.01 1.19 -6.03
CA VAL A 49 11.33 0.64 -4.85
C VAL A 49 11.72 -0.83 -4.76
N PRO A 50 12.22 -1.33 -3.61
CA PRO A 50 12.60 -2.74 -3.52
C PRO A 50 11.45 -3.69 -3.82
N ALA A 51 11.72 -4.77 -4.55
CA ALA A 51 10.79 -5.88 -4.67
C ALA A 51 10.33 -6.39 -3.28
N GLY A 52 9.05 -6.72 -3.16
CA GLY A 52 8.39 -7.10 -1.91
C GLY A 52 7.98 -5.92 -1.01
N ALA A 53 8.34 -4.68 -1.34
CA ALA A 53 7.93 -3.53 -0.54
C ALA A 53 6.39 -3.40 -0.49
N VAL A 54 5.86 -3.16 0.70
CA VAL A 54 4.46 -2.82 0.93
C VAL A 54 4.32 -1.31 0.99
N ALA A 55 3.36 -0.74 0.26
CA ALA A 55 3.13 0.70 0.24
C ALA A 55 1.67 1.08 0.47
N LEU A 56 1.48 2.34 0.89
CA LEU A 56 0.19 2.99 1.10
C LEU A 56 0.11 4.25 0.23
N ALA A 57 -1.04 4.50 -0.39
CA ALA A 57 -1.35 5.73 -1.12
C ALA A 57 -2.87 5.96 -1.17
N GLY A 58 -3.35 6.92 -0.38
CA GLY A 58 -4.77 7.16 -0.18
C GLY A 58 -5.47 5.91 0.35
N PRO A 59 -6.58 5.47 -0.29
CA PRO A 59 -7.29 4.26 0.11
C PRO A 59 -6.61 2.96 -0.33
N TYR A 60 -5.52 3.05 -1.09
CA TYR A 60 -4.87 1.90 -1.69
C TYR A 60 -3.65 1.44 -0.90
N THR A 61 -3.46 0.12 -0.92
CA THR A 61 -2.18 -0.52 -0.62
C THR A 61 -1.79 -1.47 -1.74
N GLY A 62 -0.53 -1.90 -1.75
CA GLY A 62 -0.03 -2.83 -2.74
C GLY A 62 1.35 -3.34 -2.37
N VAL A 63 1.72 -4.45 -2.98
CA VAL A 63 3.05 -5.05 -2.86
C VAL A 63 3.76 -4.89 -4.20
N TYR A 64 4.96 -4.32 -4.20
CA TYR A 64 5.77 -4.19 -5.41
C TYR A 64 6.33 -5.57 -5.77
N PRO A 65 5.91 -6.20 -6.88
CA PRO A 65 6.34 -7.57 -7.20
C PRO A 65 7.77 -7.64 -7.72
N ARG A 66 8.31 -6.52 -8.19
CA ARG A 66 9.64 -6.36 -8.80
C ARG A 66 10.20 -4.99 -8.45
N SER A 67 11.52 -4.85 -8.55
CA SER A 67 12.24 -3.59 -8.35
C SER A 67 12.13 -2.65 -9.55
#